data_AF-A0A7X3QK33-F1
#
_entry.id   AF-A0A7X3QK33-F1
#
_cell.length_a   1.000
_cell.length_b   1.000
_cell.length_c   1.000
_cell.angle_alpha   90.00
_cell.angle_beta   90.00
_cell.angle_gamma   90.00
#
_symmetry.space_group_name_H-M   'P 1'
#
loop_
_entity.id
_entity.type
_entity.pdbx_description
1 polymer ?
#
loop_
_entity_poly.entity_id
_entity_poly.type
_entity_poly.pdbx_seq_one_letter_code
_entity_poly.pdbx_strand_id
1 'polypeptide(L)'
;MDHAAHAHRSVSLRAFLVGLVFCLVIAAGEPYGVLFLRGSALAADFSTGAALCLFLLLTLLINPTARLLTGSQLRSGELATVYIMMIVASAIPSWGLTMNLIPLLGGFFYYATPENDWVSAIVPHLPEWLVPTDREALWKLFEGSARGEGVPWEAWGTPLLAWSLFTTTIYFVTLCLLVILRKQWVEHERLLFPLAILPLEMSTQQENRWLPAFLRNPLTWIGFLIPAVINSVNALHAYFNFIPRINLNVSMLILRDSVNLNFTPRFEVIGLAYLLSLDVSFGVWFFAFLAHLQTGFERMMGWSIGPIQPFSDPGTPSVAQLALGALFFLV
;
A
#
# COMPACT_ATOMS: atom_id res chain seq x y z
N MET A 1 -16.21 -38.96 -16.86
CA MET A 1 -15.29 -40.03 -16.39
C MET A 1 -14.18 -40.03 -17.43
N ASP A 2 -13.08 -39.26 -17.32
CA ASP A 2 -12.21 -38.97 -16.19
C ASP A 2 -11.61 -37.54 -16.27
N HIS A 3 -11.98 -36.66 -15.34
CA HIS A 3 -11.31 -35.37 -15.10
C HIS A 3 -10.76 -35.28 -13.66
N ALA A 4 -10.46 -36.44 -13.07
CA ALA A 4 -9.76 -36.54 -11.79
C ALA A 4 -8.26 -36.77 -12.04
N ALA A 5 -7.58 -35.80 -12.63
CA ALA A 5 -6.11 -35.82 -12.78
C ALA A 5 -5.51 -34.67 -11.95
N HIS A 6 -5.11 -35.03 -10.72
CA HIS A 6 -4.28 -34.27 -9.79
C HIS A 6 -4.71 -32.84 -9.44
N ALA A 7 -5.70 -32.72 -8.55
CA ALA A 7 -5.82 -31.57 -7.66
C ALA A 7 -4.61 -31.53 -6.72
N HIS A 8 -3.47 -31.06 -7.21
CA HIS A 8 -2.30 -30.81 -6.38
C HIS A 8 -2.69 -29.79 -5.30
N ARG A 9 -2.42 -30.10 -4.03
CA ARG A 9 -2.67 -29.18 -2.91
C ARG A 9 -1.98 -27.84 -3.20
N SER A 10 -2.77 -26.81 -3.44
CA SER A 10 -2.33 -25.43 -3.59
C SER A 10 -1.69 -24.92 -2.30
N VAL A 11 -2.18 -25.41 -1.15
CA VAL A 11 -1.67 -25.07 0.19
C VAL A 11 -0.82 -26.22 0.72
N SER A 12 0.48 -25.96 0.88
CA SER A 12 1.44 -26.87 1.50
C SER A 12 2.11 -26.21 2.71
N LEU A 13 2.60 -27.01 3.65
CA LEU A 13 3.31 -26.50 4.82
C LEU A 13 4.56 -25.69 4.42
N ARG A 14 5.26 -26.11 3.36
CA ARG A 14 6.42 -25.37 2.83
C ARG A 14 6.02 -23.99 2.29
N ALA A 15 4.92 -23.89 1.56
CA ALA A 15 4.42 -22.62 1.03
C ALA A 15 4.02 -21.69 2.18
N PHE A 16 3.35 -22.24 3.20
CA PHE A 16 2.97 -21.49 4.39
C PHE A 16 4.19 -20.95 5.14
N LEU A 17 5.22 -21.77 5.39
CA LEU A 17 6.43 -21.34 6.08
C LEU A 17 7.21 -20.28 5.30
N VAL A 18 7.35 -20.47 3.98
CA VAL A 18 7.98 -19.47 3.11
C VAL A 18 7.19 -18.17 3.13
N GLY A 19 5.86 -18.25 3.00
CA GLY A 19 4.97 -17.10 3.11
C GLY A 19 5.12 -16.37 4.44
N LEU A 20 5.16 -17.11 5.56
CA LEU A 20 5.35 -16.55 6.90
C LEU A 20 6.65 -15.74 7.00
N VAL A 21 7.76 -16.26 6.46
CA VAL A 21 9.04 -15.54 6.43
C VAL A 21 8.92 -14.24 5.66
N PHE A 22 8.31 -14.25 4.48
CA PHE A 22 8.11 -13.01 3.71
C PHE A 22 7.15 -12.03 4.40
N CYS A 23 6.08 -12.51 5.04
CA CYS A 23 5.21 -11.68 5.86
C CYS A 23 5.97 -10.99 6.99
N LEU A 24 6.88 -11.69 7.67
CA LEU A 24 7.73 -11.11 8.71
C LEU A 24 8.71 -10.08 8.13
N VAL A 25 9.29 -10.35 6.96
CA VAL A 25 10.14 -9.39 6.24
C VAL A 25 9.37 -8.11 5.90
N ILE A 26 8.12 -8.21 5.44
CA ILE A 26 7.27 -7.04 5.17
C ILE A 26 6.91 -6.32 6.47
N ALA A 27 6.47 -7.06 7.49
CA ALA A 27 6.01 -6.51 8.76
C ALA A 27 7.10 -5.76 9.52
N ALA A 28 8.36 -6.21 9.47
CA ALA A 28 9.48 -5.52 10.08
C ALA A 28 10.17 -4.54 9.12
N GLY A 29 10.31 -4.93 7.85
CA GLY A 29 11.07 -4.19 6.85
C GLY A 29 10.39 -2.89 6.41
N GLU A 30 9.07 -2.87 6.32
CA GLU A 30 8.35 -1.65 5.91
C GLU A 30 8.44 -0.55 6.99
N PRO A 31 8.11 -0.79 8.27
CA PRO A 31 8.30 0.22 9.32
C PRO A 31 9.75 0.67 9.44
N TYR A 32 10.71 -0.25 9.36
CA TYR A 32 12.13 0.09 9.41
C TYR A 32 12.56 0.95 8.21
N GLY A 33 12.13 0.57 7.01
CA GLY A 33 12.44 1.28 5.78
C GLY A 33 11.91 2.72 5.79
N VAL A 34 10.68 2.92 6.26
CA VAL A 34 10.05 4.25 6.27
C VAL A 34 10.49 5.09 7.45
N LEU A 35 10.43 4.55 8.68
CA LEU A 35 10.66 5.33 9.90
C LEU A 35 12.14 5.56 10.19
N PHE A 36 12.99 4.55 9.94
CA PHE A 36 14.42 4.64 10.25
C PHE A 36 15.24 5.05 9.03
N LEU A 37 15.11 4.33 7.92
CA LEU A 37 15.89 4.63 6.71
C LEU A 37 15.36 5.83 5.93
N ARG A 38 14.14 6.31 6.21
CA ARG A 38 13.43 7.35 5.44
C ARG A 38 13.36 7.02 3.95
N GLY A 39 13.24 5.73 3.65
CA GLY A 39 13.11 5.20 2.30
C GLY A 39 11.68 5.27 1.77
N SER A 40 11.49 4.77 0.55
CA SER A 40 10.18 4.68 -0.08
C SER A 40 9.26 3.71 0.68
N ALA A 41 8.02 4.13 0.93
CA ALA A 41 6.99 3.29 1.54
C ALA A 41 6.40 2.34 0.48
N LEU A 42 6.92 1.12 0.41
CA LEU A 42 6.58 0.14 -0.62
C LEU A 42 5.22 -0.54 -0.37
N ALA A 43 4.71 -0.44 0.85
CA ALA A 43 3.41 -0.96 1.26
C ALA A 43 2.46 0.14 1.74
N ALA A 44 2.72 1.41 1.42
CA ALA A 44 1.82 2.53 1.73
C ALA A 44 0.42 2.34 1.12
N ASP A 45 -0.61 2.87 1.78
CA ASP A 45 -1.98 2.96 1.26
C ASP A 45 -2.55 1.65 0.71
N PHE A 46 -2.27 0.53 1.39
CA PHE A 46 -2.68 -0.83 0.98
C PHE A 46 -2.05 -1.30 -0.34
N SER A 47 -0.99 -0.65 -0.80
CA SER A 47 -0.25 -1.03 -2.00
C SER A 47 0.42 -2.40 -1.83
N THR A 48 0.37 -3.19 -2.90
CA THR A 48 1.03 -4.50 -2.98
C THR A 48 2.46 -4.42 -3.51
N GLY A 49 3.07 -3.22 -3.53
CA GLY A 49 4.42 -2.99 -4.07
C GLY A 49 5.51 -3.83 -3.39
N ALA A 50 5.53 -3.85 -2.06
CA ALA A 50 6.45 -4.67 -1.28
C ALA A 50 6.28 -6.17 -1.59
N ALA A 51 5.02 -6.65 -1.60
CA ALA A 51 4.70 -8.03 -1.94
C ALA A 51 5.15 -8.40 -3.35
N LEU A 52 4.93 -7.52 -4.33
CA LEU A 52 5.33 -7.75 -5.73
C LEU A 52 6.85 -7.78 -5.91
N CYS A 53 7.58 -6.87 -5.24
CA CYS A 53 9.04 -6.84 -5.27
C CYS A 53 9.63 -8.13 -4.69
N LEU A 54 9.15 -8.56 -3.52
CA LEU A 54 9.58 -9.81 -2.90
C LEU A 54 9.16 -11.03 -3.71
N PHE A 55 7.99 -10.98 -4.36
CA PHE A 55 7.53 -12.04 -5.25
C PHE A 55 8.39 -12.15 -6.52
N LEU A 56 8.88 -11.03 -7.05
CA LEU A 56 9.87 -11.02 -8.13
C LEU A 56 11.17 -11.68 -7.70
N LEU A 57 11.71 -11.33 -6.54
CA LEU A 57 12.90 -11.99 -5.99
C LEU A 57 12.67 -13.49 -5.74
N LEU A 58 11.48 -13.85 -5.24
CA LEU A 58 11.10 -15.24 -5.02
C LEU A 58 11.09 -16.03 -6.33
N THR A 59 10.43 -15.51 -7.37
CA THR A 59 10.23 -16.22 -8.65
C THR A 59 11.46 -16.20 -9.54
N LEU A 60 12.25 -15.12 -9.52
CA LEU A 60 13.43 -14.93 -10.35
C LEU A 60 14.69 -15.58 -9.77
N LEU A 61 14.89 -15.49 -8.45
CA LEU A 61 16.13 -15.89 -7.79
C LEU A 61 15.93 -17.10 -6.87
N ILE A 62 15.05 -16.99 -5.88
CA ILE A 62 14.96 -17.97 -4.79
C ILE A 62 14.40 -19.31 -5.29
N ASN A 63 13.34 -19.29 -6.10
CA ASN A 63 12.68 -20.51 -6.56
C ASN A 63 13.54 -21.30 -7.58
N PRO A 64 14.21 -20.66 -8.57
CA PRO A 64 15.15 -21.37 -9.45
C PRO A 64 16.40 -21.87 -8.71
N THR A 65 16.95 -21.10 -7.76
CA THR A 65 18.11 -21.54 -6.96
C THR A 65 17.74 -22.69 -6.02
N ALA A 66 16.56 -22.68 -5.42
CA ALA A 66 16.05 -23.79 -4.63
C ALA A 66 15.94 -25.08 -5.46
N ARG A 67 15.47 -24.97 -6.72
CA ARG A 67 15.45 -26.11 -7.66
C ARG A 67 16.86 -26.63 -7.97
N LEU A 68 17.83 -25.74 -8.17
CA LEU A 68 19.22 -26.13 -8.45
C LEU A 68 19.87 -26.84 -7.25
N LEU A 69 19.64 -26.34 -6.04
CA LEU A 69 20.31 -26.84 -4.83
C LEU A 69 19.63 -28.08 -4.22
N THR A 70 18.29 -28.13 -4.27
CA THR A 70 17.51 -29.16 -3.55
C THR A 70 16.68 -30.06 -4.46
N GLY A 71 16.61 -29.77 -5.78
CA GLY A 71 15.73 -30.46 -6.72
C GLY A 71 14.24 -30.14 -6.54
N SER A 72 13.87 -29.40 -5.49
CA SER A 72 12.49 -29.03 -5.18
C SER A 72 12.20 -27.58 -5.55
N GLN A 73 11.14 -27.37 -6.33
CA GLN A 73 10.62 -26.04 -6.69
C GLN A 73 9.23 -25.83 -6.06
N LEU A 74 8.92 -24.59 -5.67
CA LEU A 74 7.56 -24.18 -5.34
C LEU A 74 6.72 -24.21 -6.62
N ARG A 75 5.56 -24.87 -6.55
CA ARG A 75 4.62 -24.99 -7.67
C ARG A 75 3.76 -23.73 -7.81
N SER A 76 3.05 -23.56 -8.93
CA SER A 76 2.21 -22.38 -9.17
C SER A 76 1.19 -22.10 -8.04
N GLY A 77 0.52 -23.15 -7.53
CA GLY A 77 -0.44 -22.98 -6.43
C GLY A 77 0.20 -22.56 -5.09
N GLU A 78 1.46 -22.95 -4.86
CA GLU A 78 2.20 -22.59 -3.65
C GLU A 78 2.75 -21.17 -3.74
N LEU A 79 3.23 -20.78 -4.92
CA LEU A 79 3.61 -19.39 -5.22
C LEU A 79 2.41 -18.46 -5.06
N ALA A 80 1.23 -18.85 -5.54
CA ALA A 80 0.00 -18.10 -5.33
C ALA A 80 -0.34 -17.96 -3.85
N THR A 81 -0.19 -19.02 -3.06
CA THR A 81 -0.40 -18.99 -1.60
C THR A 81 0.55 -17.99 -0.92
N VAL A 82 1.85 -18.06 -1.24
CA VAL A 82 2.86 -17.13 -0.70
C VAL A 82 2.53 -15.69 -1.06
N TYR A 83 2.12 -15.44 -2.31
CA TYR A 83 1.75 -14.10 -2.77
C TYR A 83 0.52 -13.55 -2.05
N ILE A 84 -0.53 -14.36 -1.86
CA ILE A 84 -1.73 -13.97 -1.12
C ILE A 84 -1.36 -13.60 0.33
N MET A 85 -0.52 -14.39 0.99
CA MET A 85 -0.03 -14.09 2.34
C MET A 85 0.72 -12.74 2.39
N MET A 86 1.56 -12.45 1.40
CA MET A 86 2.30 -11.18 1.33
C MET A 86 1.40 -9.97 1.09
N ILE A 87 0.41 -10.06 0.19
CA ILE A 87 -0.55 -8.95 -0.03
C ILE A 87 -1.28 -8.59 1.27
N VAL A 88 -1.80 -9.60 1.97
CA VAL A 88 -2.51 -9.38 3.23
C VAL A 88 -1.57 -8.75 4.27
N ALA A 89 -0.32 -9.21 4.32
CA ALA A 89 0.69 -8.64 5.21
C ALA A 89 1.13 -7.22 4.84
N SER A 90 1.09 -6.81 3.57
CA SER A 90 1.43 -5.44 3.15
C SER A 90 0.43 -4.39 3.64
N ALA A 91 -0.82 -4.76 3.92
CA ALA A 91 -1.89 -3.82 4.24
C ALA A 91 -1.80 -3.20 5.65
N ILE A 92 -0.99 -3.76 6.56
CA ILE A 92 -0.99 -3.44 8.00
C ILE A 92 0.18 -2.56 8.48
N PRO A 93 1.45 -2.80 8.05
CA PRO A 93 2.63 -2.23 8.73
C PRO A 93 2.84 -0.73 8.49
N SER A 94 2.23 -0.17 7.44
CA SER A 94 2.48 1.20 6.98
C SER A 94 1.33 2.16 7.36
N TRP A 95 1.05 3.13 6.49
CA TRP A 95 -0.11 4.01 6.52
C TRP A 95 -1.46 3.28 6.61
N GLY A 96 -1.55 2.00 6.20
CA GLY A 96 -2.81 1.25 6.31
C GLY A 96 -3.30 1.06 7.74
N LEU A 97 -2.40 1.00 8.73
CA LEU A 97 -2.78 0.92 10.14
C LEU A 97 -1.67 1.37 11.07
N THR A 98 -0.54 0.66 11.10
CA THR A 98 0.43 0.75 12.20
C THR A 98 1.08 2.13 12.31
N MET A 99 1.49 2.74 11.19
CA MET A 99 2.13 4.07 11.21
C MET A 99 1.15 5.19 11.56
N ASN A 100 -0.16 4.98 11.44
CA ASN A 100 -1.17 5.95 11.86
C ASN A 100 -1.65 5.69 13.29
N LEU A 101 -1.91 4.43 13.62
CA LEU A 101 -2.45 4.02 14.91
C LEU A 101 -1.49 4.34 16.05
N ILE A 102 -0.21 3.95 15.95
CA ILE A 102 0.74 4.10 17.06
C ILE A 102 0.91 5.59 17.46
N PRO A 103 1.17 6.53 16.53
CA PRO A 103 1.23 7.95 16.88
C PRO A 103 -0.11 8.52 17.33
N LEU A 104 -1.23 8.04 16.78
CA LEU A 104 -2.57 8.50 17.19
C LEU A 104 -2.84 8.21 18.67
N LEU A 105 -2.47 7.01 19.15
CA LEU A 105 -2.67 6.61 20.55
C LEU A 105 -1.96 7.55 21.53
N GLY A 106 -0.71 7.96 21.23
CA GLY A 106 0.00 8.93 22.06
C GLY A 106 -0.34 10.39 21.75
N GLY A 107 -0.80 10.67 20.54
CA GLY A 107 -1.00 12.01 20.01
C GLY A 107 -2.08 12.79 20.75
N PHE A 108 -3.14 12.11 21.23
CA PHE A 108 -4.19 12.74 22.04
C PHE A 108 -3.64 13.39 23.31
N PHE A 109 -2.57 12.84 23.90
CA PHE A 109 -1.95 13.35 25.10
C PHE A 109 -0.78 14.29 24.79
N TYR A 110 0.06 13.92 23.82
CA TYR A 110 1.28 14.67 23.50
C TYR A 110 0.98 16.03 22.84
N TYR A 111 -0.04 16.10 21.98
CA TYR A 111 -0.44 17.34 21.30
C TYR A 111 -1.58 18.10 21.99
N ALA A 112 -1.97 17.71 23.20
CA ALA A 112 -2.99 18.43 23.96
C ALA A 112 -2.44 19.80 24.43
N THR A 113 -3.15 20.88 24.09
CA THR A 113 -2.82 22.25 24.53
C THR A 113 -4.04 22.90 25.16
N PRO A 114 -3.86 23.96 25.97
CA PRO A 114 -5.00 24.70 26.53
C PRO A 114 -5.95 25.27 25.47
N GLU A 115 -5.45 25.56 24.26
CA GLU A 115 -6.23 26.14 23.16
C GLU A 115 -7.12 25.11 22.45
N ASN A 116 -6.70 23.85 22.38
CA ASN A 116 -7.50 22.78 21.78
C ASN A 116 -8.40 22.05 22.78
N ASP A 117 -8.12 22.18 24.07
CA ASP A 117 -8.86 21.62 25.20
C ASP A 117 -9.15 20.11 25.08
N TRP A 118 -8.24 19.36 24.46
CA TRP A 118 -8.41 17.92 24.26
C TRP A 118 -8.44 17.12 25.57
N VAL A 119 -7.83 17.64 26.62
CA VAL A 119 -7.81 17.01 27.95
C VAL A 119 -9.22 16.94 28.54
N SER A 120 -10.05 17.95 28.34
CA SER A 120 -11.44 17.92 28.82
C SER A 120 -12.37 17.25 27.80
N ALA A 121 -12.13 17.47 26.50
CA ALA A 121 -13.04 17.08 25.44
C ALA A 121 -12.89 15.64 24.95
N ILE A 122 -11.68 15.06 25.00
CA ILE A 122 -11.38 13.75 24.39
C ILE A 122 -10.96 12.73 25.46
N VAL A 123 -9.99 13.08 26.29
CA VAL A 123 -9.36 12.15 27.25
C VAL A 123 -10.37 11.41 28.14
N PRO A 124 -11.44 12.04 28.68
CA PRO A 124 -12.40 11.35 29.54
C PRO A 124 -13.22 10.27 28.83
N HIS A 125 -13.25 10.29 27.50
CA HIS A 125 -13.97 9.35 26.66
C HIS A 125 -13.07 8.23 26.11
N LEU A 126 -11.76 8.28 26.38
CA LEU A 126 -10.81 7.25 25.96
C LEU A 126 -10.76 6.12 26.99
N PRO A 127 -11.10 4.88 26.62
CA PRO A 127 -10.96 3.75 27.51
C PRO A 127 -9.49 3.42 27.78
N GLU A 128 -9.13 3.21 29.05
CA GLU A 128 -7.75 2.94 29.49
C GLU A 128 -7.13 1.66 28.87
N TRP A 129 -7.96 0.73 28.40
CA TRP A 129 -7.49 -0.50 27.74
C TRP A 129 -7.22 -0.32 26.24
N LEU A 130 -7.64 0.79 25.63
CA LEU A 130 -7.40 1.11 24.21
C LEU A 130 -6.19 2.00 23.99
N VAL A 131 -5.74 2.73 25.01
CA VAL A 131 -4.70 3.75 24.90
C VAL A 131 -3.73 3.64 26.09
N PRO A 132 -2.40 3.73 25.88
CA PRO A 132 -1.47 3.73 27.01
C PRO A 132 -1.72 4.93 27.92
N THR A 133 -1.74 4.70 29.24
CA THR A 133 -1.97 5.75 30.25
C THR A 133 -0.68 6.28 30.88
N ASP A 134 0.44 5.55 30.72
CA ASP A 134 1.74 5.98 31.24
C ASP A 134 2.31 7.13 30.41
N ARG A 135 2.36 8.31 31.04
CA ARG A 135 2.90 9.54 30.43
C ARG A 135 4.35 9.37 30.00
N GLU A 136 5.19 8.70 30.77
CA GLU A 136 6.61 8.56 30.44
C GLU A 136 6.79 7.70 29.19
N ALA A 137 6.05 6.58 29.11
CA ALA A 137 6.02 5.72 27.93
C ALA A 137 5.52 6.45 26.67
N LEU A 138 4.53 7.33 26.80
CA LEU A 138 4.02 8.14 25.70
C LEU A 138 5.02 9.19 25.22
N TRP A 139 5.68 9.92 26.12
CA TRP A 139 6.67 10.93 25.75
C TRP A 139 7.89 10.30 25.07
N LYS A 140 8.34 9.12 25.55
CA LYS A 140 9.43 8.36 24.93
C LYS A 140 9.12 7.91 23.49
N LEU A 141 7.86 7.78 23.09
CA LEU A 141 7.48 7.50 21.70
C LEU A 141 7.87 8.65 20.77
N PHE A 142 7.66 9.89 21.20
CA PHE A 142 7.86 11.09 20.38
C PHE A 142 9.26 11.69 20.54
N GLU A 143 9.78 11.76 21.77
CA GLU A 143 11.07 12.37 22.08
C GLU A 143 12.24 11.37 21.98
N GLY A 144 11.92 10.07 21.98
CA GLY A 144 12.91 8.98 22.00
C GLY A 144 13.30 8.56 23.41
N SER A 145 13.70 7.30 23.54
CA SER A 145 14.17 6.71 24.81
C SER A 145 15.68 6.90 25.00
N ALA A 146 16.17 6.82 26.24
CA ALA A 146 17.61 6.87 26.53
C ALA A 146 18.33 5.66 25.89
N ARG A 147 19.61 5.83 25.51
CA ARG A 147 20.41 4.75 24.92
C ARG A 147 20.51 3.57 25.89
N GLY A 148 20.07 2.39 25.44
CA GLY A 148 20.10 1.15 26.20
C GLY A 148 18.84 0.87 27.01
N GLU A 149 17.89 1.81 27.04
CA GLU A 149 16.59 1.60 27.65
C GLU A 149 15.66 0.83 26.69
N GLY A 150 14.99 -0.20 27.22
CA GLY A 150 14.08 -1.04 26.44
C GLY A 150 12.75 -0.35 26.13
N VAL A 151 11.96 -0.94 25.24
CA VAL A 151 10.59 -0.50 24.99
C VAL A 151 9.73 -0.81 26.22
N PRO A 152 8.90 0.14 26.72
CA PRO A 152 8.03 -0.07 27.89
C PRO A 152 6.82 -0.95 27.53
N TRP A 153 7.05 -2.23 27.28
CA TRP A 153 6.02 -3.19 26.83
C TRP A 153 4.84 -3.33 27.78
N GLU A 154 5.03 -3.08 29.08
CA GLU A 154 3.96 -3.14 30.08
C GLU A 154 2.87 -2.10 29.82
N ALA A 155 3.25 -0.87 29.45
CA ALA A 155 2.30 0.21 29.14
C ALA A 155 1.58 -0.02 27.80
N TRP A 156 2.24 -0.69 26.84
CA TRP A 156 1.72 -0.88 25.48
C TRP A 156 1.02 -2.22 25.25
N GLY A 157 1.29 -3.24 26.07
CA GLY A 157 0.82 -4.61 25.85
C GLY A 157 -0.70 -4.73 25.74
N THR A 158 -1.43 -4.15 26.69
CA THR A 158 -2.91 -4.21 26.71
C THR A 158 -3.54 -3.46 25.52
N PRO A 159 -3.18 -2.18 25.24
CA PRO A 159 -3.65 -1.49 24.03
C PRO A 159 -3.33 -2.24 22.74
N LEU A 160 -2.09 -2.71 22.57
CA LEU A 160 -1.69 -3.41 21.35
C LEU A 160 -2.44 -4.72 21.16
N LEU A 161 -2.69 -5.47 22.24
CA LEU A 161 -3.49 -6.68 22.18
C LEU A 161 -4.94 -6.38 21.75
N ALA A 162 -5.56 -5.37 22.35
CA ALA A 162 -6.92 -4.96 22.01
C ALA A 162 -7.05 -4.56 20.53
N TRP A 163 -6.14 -3.72 20.04
CA TRP A 163 -6.09 -3.32 18.64
C TRP A 163 -5.78 -4.50 17.71
N SER A 164 -4.87 -5.40 18.08
CA SER A 164 -4.56 -6.60 17.28
C SER A 164 -5.77 -7.53 17.12
N LEU A 165 -6.57 -7.70 18.19
CA LEU A 165 -7.78 -8.51 18.17
C LEU A 165 -8.83 -7.85 17.28
N PHE A 166 -9.02 -6.53 17.41
CA PHE A 166 -9.91 -5.74 16.57
C PHE A 166 -9.55 -5.85 15.08
N THR A 167 -8.27 -5.64 14.74
CA THR A 167 -7.78 -5.76 13.37
C THR A 167 -7.97 -7.17 12.83
N THR A 168 -7.61 -8.21 13.60
CA THR A 168 -7.80 -9.61 13.19
C THR A 168 -9.27 -9.91 12.92
N THR A 169 -10.16 -9.40 13.76
CA THR A 169 -11.62 -9.58 13.62
C THR A 169 -12.14 -8.89 12.35
N ILE A 170 -11.71 -7.65 12.08
CA ILE A 170 -12.07 -6.95 10.85
C ILE A 170 -11.62 -7.74 9.63
N TYR A 171 -10.35 -8.16 9.58
CA TYR A 171 -9.84 -8.93 8.45
C TYR A 171 -10.57 -10.26 8.28
N PHE A 172 -10.91 -10.94 9.38
CA PHE A 172 -11.70 -12.15 9.34
C PHE A 172 -13.09 -11.91 8.74
N VAL A 173 -13.80 -10.86 9.20
CA VAL A 173 -15.11 -10.49 8.66
C VAL A 173 -15.00 -10.11 7.17
N THR A 174 -14.00 -9.31 6.79
CA THR A 174 -13.75 -8.96 5.38
C THR A 174 -13.48 -10.19 4.53
N LEU A 175 -12.72 -11.17 5.02
CA LEU A 175 -12.51 -12.45 4.34
C LEU A 175 -13.80 -13.26 4.21
N CYS A 176 -14.63 -13.31 5.25
CA CYS A 176 -15.95 -13.94 5.19
C CYS A 176 -16.84 -13.29 4.13
N LEU A 177 -16.89 -11.95 4.10
CA LEU A 177 -17.63 -11.19 3.08
C LEU A 177 -17.09 -11.47 1.67
N LEU A 178 -15.77 -11.51 1.51
CA LEU A 178 -15.12 -11.82 0.24
C LEU A 178 -15.51 -13.23 -0.24
N VAL A 179 -15.57 -14.23 0.64
CA VAL A 179 -16.01 -15.59 0.29
C VAL A 179 -17.47 -15.60 -0.20
N ILE A 180 -18.36 -14.83 0.43
CA ILE A 180 -19.77 -14.71 0.03
C ILE A 180 -19.89 -14.01 -1.33
N LEU A 181 -19.22 -12.87 -1.51
CA LEU A 181 -19.30 -12.05 -2.72
C LEU A 181 -18.48 -12.61 -3.88
N ARG A 182 -17.50 -13.50 -3.63
CA ARG A 182 -16.63 -14.09 -4.65
C ARG A 182 -17.43 -14.65 -5.82
N LYS A 183 -18.51 -15.39 -5.55
CA LYS A 183 -19.30 -16.03 -6.62
C LYS A 183 -20.00 -14.97 -7.49
N GLN A 184 -20.54 -13.93 -6.87
CA GLN A 184 -21.19 -12.82 -7.56
C GLN A 184 -20.19 -12.07 -8.46
N TRP A 185 -19.06 -11.65 -7.89
CA TRP A 185 -18.05 -10.87 -8.61
C TRP A 185 -17.37 -11.64 -9.74
N VAL A 186 -17.07 -12.93 -9.52
CA VAL A 186 -16.35 -13.74 -10.51
C VAL A 186 -17.28 -14.25 -11.62
N GLU A 187 -18.46 -14.79 -11.28
CA GLU A 187 -19.31 -15.47 -12.25
C GLU A 187 -20.29 -14.52 -12.95
N HIS A 188 -20.89 -13.58 -12.21
CA HIS A 188 -21.95 -12.72 -12.72
C HIS A 188 -21.40 -11.38 -13.24
N GLU A 189 -20.58 -10.71 -12.43
CA GLU A 189 -20.04 -9.39 -12.77
C GLU A 189 -18.72 -9.45 -13.56
N ARG A 190 -18.07 -10.62 -13.59
CA ARG A 190 -16.81 -10.88 -14.30
C ARG A 190 -15.77 -9.79 -14.04
N LEU A 191 -15.65 -9.42 -12.76
CA LEU A 191 -14.76 -8.35 -12.33
C LEU A 191 -13.32 -8.70 -12.71
N LEU A 192 -12.63 -7.73 -13.33
CA LEU A 192 -11.21 -7.89 -13.66
C LEU A 192 -10.40 -7.78 -12.36
N PHE A 193 -9.41 -8.66 -12.19
CA PHE A 193 -8.48 -8.63 -11.07
C PHE A 193 -7.08 -8.20 -11.56
N PRO A 194 -6.88 -6.92 -11.93
CA PRO A 194 -5.64 -6.45 -12.54
C PRO A 194 -4.41 -6.78 -11.69
N LEU A 195 -4.50 -6.63 -10.36
CA LEU A 195 -3.40 -6.91 -9.43
C LEU A 195 -2.99 -8.40 -9.36
N ALA A 196 -3.84 -9.32 -9.84
CA ALA A 196 -3.53 -10.75 -9.89
C ALA A 196 -2.83 -11.18 -11.19
N ILE A 197 -2.88 -10.36 -12.26
CA ILE A 197 -2.38 -10.72 -13.60
C ILE A 197 -0.87 -10.97 -13.56
N LEU A 198 -0.10 -9.99 -13.08
CA LEU A 198 1.37 -10.07 -13.07
C LEU A 198 1.90 -11.23 -12.19
N PRO A 199 1.42 -11.41 -10.94
CA PRO A 199 1.80 -12.57 -10.12
C PRO A 199 1.42 -13.92 -10.75
N LEU A 200 0.28 -13.98 -11.43
CA LEU A 200 -0.15 -15.19 -12.13
C LEU A 200 0.86 -15.52 -13.25
N GLU A 201 1.19 -14.56 -14.10
CA GLU A 201 2.20 -14.71 -15.17
C GLU A 201 3.58 -15.12 -14.65
N MET A 202 3.99 -14.58 -13.51
CA MET A 202 5.24 -14.95 -12.84
C MET A 202 5.19 -16.33 -12.16
N SER A 203 3.99 -16.85 -11.87
CA SER A 203 3.77 -18.18 -11.28
C SER A 203 3.52 -19.29 -12.31
N THR A 204 3.23 -18.93 -13.56
CA THR A 204 2.94 -19.88 -14.64
C THR A 204 4.22 -20.62 -15.05
N GLN A 205 4.36 -21.85 -14.54
CA GLN A 205 5.50 -22.71 -14.83
C GLN A 205 5.24 -23.52 -16.09
N GLN A 206 6.24 -23.55 -16.98
CA GLN A 206 6.27 -24.45 -18.13
C GLN A 206 7.11 -25.68 -17.80
N GLU A 207 6.66 -26.86 -18.24
CA GLU A 207 7.43 -28.10 -18.09
C GLU A 207 8.83 -27.95 -18.72
N ASN A 208 9.84 -28.50 -18.05
CA ASN A 208 11.26 -28.47 -18.44
C ASN A 208 11.98 -27.11 -18.48
N ARG A 209 11.37 -26.03 -17.99
CA ARG A 209 12.01 -24.70 -17.94
C ARG A 209 12.19 -24.23 -16.50
N TRP A 210 13.27 -23.47 -16.24
CA TRP A 210 13.67 -23.03 -14.90
C TRP A 210 13.00 -21.71 -14.51
N LEU A 211 12.72 -20.87 -15.52
CA LEU A 211 12.08 -19.58 -15.39
C LEU A 211 10.74 -19.53 -16.16
N PRO A 212 9.74 -18.79 -15.67
CA PRO A 212 8.51 -18.48 -16.40
C PRO A 212 8.78 -17.84 -17.77
N ALA A 213 7.82 -17.94 -18.70
CA ALA A 213 7.92 -17.30 -20.01
C ALA A 213 8.04 -15.78 -19.89
N PHE A 214 7.25 -15.17 -19.00
CA PHE A 214 7.24 -13.73 -18.74
C PHE A 214 8.63 -13.17 -18.36
N LEU A 215 9.35 -13.83 -17.45
CA LEU A 215 10.67 -13.41 -16.98
C LEU A 215 11.80 -13.63 -17.99
N ARG A 216 11.54 -14.36 -19.08
CA ARG A 216 12.51 -14.60 -20.16
C ARG A 216 12.33 -13.66 -21.34
N ASN A 217 11.20 -12.95 -21.40
CA ASN A 217 10.94 -12.01 -22.47
C ASN A 217 11.83 -10.76 -22.30
N PRO A 218 12.69 -10.41 -23.27
CA PRO A 218 13.54 -9.22 -23.17
C PRO A 218 12.75 -7.92 -23.07
N LEU A 219 11.53 -7.86 -23.64
CA LEU A 219 10.67 -6.68 -23.56
C LEU A 219 10.25 -6.36 -22.11
N THR A 220 10.01 -7.40 -21.30
CA THR A 220 9.72 -7.26 -19.86
C THR A 220 10.86 -6.52 -19.16
N TRP A 221 12.10 -6.88 -19.47
CA TRP A 221 13.28 -6.27 -18.87
C TRP A 221 13.55 -4.86 -19.36
N ILE A 222 13.31 -4.57 -20.64
CA ILE A 222 13.38 -3.20 -21.16
C ILE A 222 12.36 -2.31 -20.44
N GLY A 223 11.11 -2.80 -20.30
CA GLY A 223 10.06 -2.09 -19.58
C GLY A 223 10.35 -1.89 -18.09
N PHE A 224 11.02 -2.84 -17.44
CA PHE A 224 11.49 -2.72 -16.05
C PHE A 224 12.68 -1.78 -15.90
N LEU A 225 13.65 -1.85 -16.81
CA LEU A 225 14.91 -1.11 -16.72
C LEU A 225 14.71 0.41 -16.80
N ILE A 226 13.77 0.89 -17.62
CA ILE A 226 13.48 2.32 -17.75
C ILE A 226 13.13 2.97 -16.39
N PRO A 227 12.04 2.57 -15.71
CA PRO A 227 11.71 3.12 -14.40
C PRO A 227 12.74 2.75 -13.33
N ALA A 228 13.31 1.54 -13.37
CA ALA A 228 14.32 1.13 -12.39
C ALA A 228 15.56 2.03 -12.43
N VAL A 229 16.08 2.36 -13.62
CA VAL A 229 17.23 3.25 -13.77
C VAL A 229 16.88 4.67 -13.35
N ILE A 230 15.76 5.22 -13.82
CA ILE A 230 15.35 6.59 -13.51
C ILE A 230 15.14 6.77 -11.99
N ASN A 231 14.40 5.85 -11.36
CA ASN A 231 14.16 5.91 -9.93
C ASN A 231 15.42 5.62 -9.11
N SER A 232 16.32 4.74 -9.58
CA SER A 232 17.60 4.50 -8.90
C SER A 232 18.51 5.72 -8.95
N VAL A 233 18.58 6.44 -10.08
CA VAL A 233 19.34 7.70 -10.18
C VAL A 233 18.75 8.76 -9.25
N ASN A 234 17.43 8.87 -9.21
CA ASN A 234 16.74 9.81 -8.31
C ASN A 234 16.92 9.46 -6.83
N ALA A 235 16.91 8.17 -6.48
CA ALA A 235 17.22 7.69 -5.13
C ALA A 235 18.68 7.99 -4.77
N LEU A 236 19.62 7.74 -5.70
CA LEU A 236 21.03 7.98 -5.47
C LEU A 236 21.33 9.48 -5.33
N HIS A 237 20.65 10.35 -6.09
CA HIS A 237 20.70 11.81 -5.87
C HIS A 237 20.27 12.21 -4.46
N ALA A 238 19.25 11.55 -3.89
CA ALA A 238 18.79 11.85 -2.53
C ALA A 238 19.84 11.51 -1.46
N TYR A 239 20.67 10.49 -1.68
CA TYR A 239 21.81 10.16 -0.80
C TYR A 239 23.06 10.97 -1.12
N PHE A 240 23.26 11.27 -2.40
CA PHE A 240 24.46 11.89 -2.95
C PHE A 240 24.09 13.05 -3.87
N ASN A 241 24.06 14.25 -3.29
CA ASN A 241 23.66 15.49 -3.98
C ASN A 241 24.48 15.81 -5.25
N PHE A 242 25.66 15.20 -5.45
CA PHE A 242 26.48 15.41 -6.65
C PHE A 242 25.92 14.74 -7.92
N ILE A 243 25.03 13.76 -7.77
CA ILE A 243 24.41 13.07 -8.90
C ILE A 243 23.22 13.91 -9.37
N PRO A 244 23.08 14.26 -10.65
CA PRO A 244 21.95 15.06 -11.09
C PRO A 244 20.64 14.26 -11.02
N ARG A 245 19.58 14.88 -10.48
CA ARG A 245 18.22 14.32 -10.49
C ARG A 245 17.66 14.32 -11.90
N ILE A 246 17.03 13.21 -12.28
CA ILE A 246 16.20 13.14 -13.50
C ILE A 246 14.80 13.61 -13.13
N ASN A 247 14.52 14.88 -13.43
CA ASN A 247 13.20 15.44 -13.24
C ASN A 247 12.37 15.36 -14.53
N LEU A 248 11.34 14.51 -14.53
CA LEU A 248 10.37 14.37 -15.63
C LEU A 248 9.10 15.20 -15.41
N ASN A 249 9.05 15.98 -14.33
CA ASN A 249 7.93 16.84 -14.01
C ASN A 249 7.84 17.99 -15.02
N VAL A 250 6.67 18.12 -15.64
CA VAL A 250 6.32 19.29 -16.45
C VAL A 250 5.07 19.91 -15.84
N SER A 251 5.18 21.13 -15.35
CA SER A 251 4.04 21.90 -14.84
C SER A 251 3.56 22.90 -15.88
N MET A 252 2.25 23.01 -16.08
CA MET A 252 1.64 24.01 -16.94
C MET A 252 0.54 24.76 -16.17
N LEU A 253 0.62 26.08 -16.19
CA LEU A 253 -0.42 26.93 -15.63
C LEU A 253 -1.52 27.15 -16.67
N ILE A 254 -2.76 26.97 -16.24
CA ILE A 254 -3.96 27.21 -17.05
C ILE A 254 -4.91 28.14 -16.29
N LEU A 255 -5.93 28.66 -17.00
CA LEU A 255 -6.98 29.51 -16.42
C LEU A 255 -6.41 30.73 -15.69
N ARG A 256 -5.56 31.52 -16.38
CA ARG A 256 -4.91 32.72 -15.84
C ARG A 256 -4.13 32.42 -14.55
N ASP A 257 -3.27 31.41 -14.61
CA ASP A 257 -2.43 30.96 -13.49
C ASP A 257 -3.21 30.48 -12.25
N SER A 258 -4.51 30.20 -12.39
CA SER A 258 -5.35 29.75 -11.29
C SER A 258 -5.15 28.27 -10.96
N VAL A 259 -4.74 27.46 -11.94
CA VAL A 259 -4.54 26.02 -11.76
C VAL A 259 -3.22 25.59 -12.36
N ASN A 260 -2.46 24.82 -11.59
CA ASN A 260 -1.23 24.18 -12.04
C ASN A 260 -1.52 22.73 -12.40
N LEU A 261 -1.43 22.40 -13.68
CA LEU A 261 -1.46 21.03 -14.17
C LEU A 261 -0.05 20.45 -14.10
N ASN A 262 0.12 19.47 -13.23
CA ASN A 262 1.38 18.79 -13.04
C ASN A 262 1.40 17.46 -13.83
N PHE A 263 2.14 17.43 -14.93
CA PHE A 263 2.41 16.25 -15.72
C PHE A 263 3.68 15.58 -15.20
N THR A 264 3.52 14.61 -14.30
CA THR A 264 4.62 13.76 -13.84
C THR A 264 4.33 12.32 -14.24
N PRO A 265 5.18 11.68 -15.06
CA PRO A 265 5.02 10.26 -15.36
C PRO A 265 5.33 9.44 -14.09
N ARG A 266 4.28 9.03 -13.38
CA ARG A 266 4.38 8.10 -12.26
C ARG A 266 4.33 6.68 -12.80
N PHE A 267 5.50 6.04 -12.91
CA PHE A 267 5.63 4.72 -13.55
C PHE A 267 4.80 3.64 -12.86
N GLU A 268 4.59 3.74 -11.55
CA GLU A 268 3.73 2.83 -10.79
C GLU A 268 2.27 2.94 -11.23
N VAL A 269 1.79 4.18 -11.40
CA VAL A 269 0.42 4.47 -11.86
C VAL A 269 0.25 4.06 -13.32
N ILE A 270 1.25 4.30 -14.17
CA ILE A 270 1.23 3.86 -15.57
C ILE A 270 1.11 2.33 -15.64
N GLY A 271 1.89 1.60 -14.83
CA GLY A 271 1.84 0.14 -14.76
C GLY A 271 0.48 -0.40 -14.27
N LEU A 272 -0.12 0.26 -13.28
CA LEU A 272 -1.46 -0.10 -12.79
C LEU A 272 -2.55 0.24 -13.81
N ALA A 273 -2.49 1.43 -14.42
CA ALA A 273 -3.46 1.90 -15.41
C ALA A 273 -3.48 1.02 -16.66
N TYR A 274 -2.35 0.44 -17.05
CA TYR A 274 -2.28 -0.54 -18.15
C TYR A 274 -3.17 -1.77 -17.91
N LEU A 275 -3.41 -2.13 -16.65
CA LEU A 275 -4.22 -3.30 -16.28
C LEU A 275 -5.71 -2.94 -16.10
N LEU A 276 -6.06 -1.66 -16.05
CA LEU A 276 -7.44 -1.18 -15.93
C LEU A 276 -8.18 -1.23 -17.27
N SER A 277 -9.51 -1.26 -17.22
CA SER A 277 -10.32 -1.08 -18.42
C SER A 277 -10.21 0.36 -18.95
N LEU A 278 -10.48 0.51 -20.25
CA LEU A 278 -10.43 1.81 -20.92
C LEU A 278 -11.47 2.78 -20.33
N ASP A 279 -12.67 2.29 -20.02
CA ASP A 279 -13.76 3.09 -19.45
C ASP A 279 -13.38 3.67 -18.07
N VAL A 280 -12.77 2.83 -17.21
CA VAL A 280 -12.31 3.27 -15.87
C VAL A 280 -11.17 4.27 -16.02
N SER A 281 -10.20 3.98 -16.89
CA SER A 281 -9.06 4.86 -17.12
C SER A 281 -9.50 6.24 -17.67
N PHE A 282 -10.45 6.24 -18.60
CA PHE A 282 -11.04 7.47 -19.14
C PHE A 282 -11.81 8.23 -18.05
N GLY A 283 -12.63 7.54 -17.25
CA GLY A 283 -13.39 8.16 -16.16
C GLY A 283 -12.49 8.88 -15.16
N VAL A 284 -11.44 8.20 -14.67
CA VAL A 284 -10.49 8.81 -13.71
C VAL A 284 -9.84 10.06 -14.30
N TRP A 285 -9.38 10.01 -15.54
CA TRP A 285 -8.77 11.16 -16.21
C TRP A 285 -9.77 12.31 -16.43
N PHE A 286 -10.96 12.00 -16.96
CA PHE A 286 -11.98 12.98 -17.30
C PHE A 286 -12.49 13.72 -16.05
N PHE A 287 -12.82 12.99 -14.99
CA PHE A 287 -13.30 13.60 -13.75
C PHE A 287 -12.20 14.37 -13.01
N ALA A 288 -10.95 13.91 -13.04
CA ALA A 288 -9.82 14.68 -12.51
C ALA A 288 -9.62 15.99 -13.29
N PHE A 289 -9.72 15.95 -14.61
CA PHE A 289 -9.64 17.15 -15.45
C PHE A 289 -10.79 18.12 -15.17
N LEU A 290 -12.02 17.61 -15.03
CA LEU A 290 -13.19 18.41 -14.67
C LEU A 290 -13.03 19.07 -13.29
N ALA A 291 -12.50 18.35 -12.30
CA ALA A 291 -12.19 18.88 -10.97
C ALA A 291 -11.16 20.02 -11.04
N HIS A 292 -10.14 19.90 -11.89
CA HIS A 292 -9.19 20.98 -12.14
C HIS A 292 -9.85 22.20 -12.78
N LEU A 293 -10.74 22.01 -13.77
CA LEU A 293 -11.48 23.14 -14.37
C LEU A 293 -12.34 23.86 -13.34
N GLN A 294 -13.12 23.12 -12.54
CA GLN A 294 -13.95 23.69 -11.49
C GLN A 294 -13.11 24.48 -10.48
N THR A 295 -12.02 23.88 -9.98
CA THR A 295 -11.08 24.54 -9.06
C THR A 295 -10.54 25.84 -9.65
N GLY A 296 -10.24 25.87 -10.95
CA GLY A 296 -9.77 27.07 -11.63
C GLY A 296 -10.82 28.16 -11.72
N PHE A 297 -12.07 27.83 -12.05
CA PHE A 297 -13.16 28.80 -12.06
C PHE A 297 -13.42 29.39 -10.67
N GLU A 298 -13.43 28.55 -9.62
CA GLU A 298 -13.61 29.00 -8.24
C GLU A 298 -12.51 29.98 -7.83
N ARG A 299 -11.24 29.66 -8.13
CA ARG A 299 -10.09 30.52 -7.87
C ARG A 299 -10.15 31.84 -8.65
N MET A 300 -10.56 31.81 -9.92
CA MET A 300 -10.73 33.02 -10.73
C MET A 300 -11.84 33.94 -10.19
N MET A 301 -12.91 33.37 -9.64
CA MET A 301 -14.01 34.12 -9.02
C MET A 301 -13.73 34.54 -7.58
N GLY A 302 -12.63 34.05 -6.97
CA GLY A 302 -12.31 34.29 -5.57
C GLY A 302 -13.20 33.53 -4.58
N TRP A 303 -13.85 32.46 -5.01
CA TRP A 303 -14.72 31.65 -4.16
C TRP A 303 -13.92 30.55 -3.45
N SER A 304 -14.00 30.50 -2.11
CA SER A 304 -13.49 29.40 -1.29
C SER A 304 -14.46 29.09 -0.14
N ILE A 305 -14.61 27.80 0.21
CA ILE A 305 -15.47 27.31 1.31
C ILE A 305 -14.63 26.94 2.55
N GLY A 306 -13.55 27.68 2.80
CA GLY A 306 -12.70 27.50 3.98
C GLY A 306 -11.36 26.84 3.67
N PRO A 307 -10.64 26.36 4.71
CA PRO A 307 -9.30 25.81 4.53
C PRO A 307 -9.32 24.52 3.72
N ILE A 308 -8.22 24.27 3.00
CA ILE A 308 -7.99 23.02 2.28
C ILE A 308 -8.07 21.85 3.27
N GLN A 309 -8.84 20.82 2.94
CA GLN A 309 -8.92 19.64 3.78
C GLN A 309 -7.66 18.77 3.58
N PRO A 310 -7.12 18.13 4.63
CA PRO A 310 -5.86 17.38 4.56
C PRO A 310 -5.81 16.24 3.53
N PHE A 311 -6.96 15.86 2.95
CA PHE A 311 -7.10 14.76 1.99
C PHE A 311 -7.83 15.17 0.70
N SER A 312 -8.01 16.48 0.44
CA SER A 312 -8.73 16.98 -0.74
C SER A 312 -7.85 17.56 -1.83
N ASP A 313 -6.53 17.72 -1.60
CA ASP A 313 -5.60 18.32 -2.56
C ASP A 313 -5.51 17.46 -3.85
N PRO A 314 -5.61 18.04 -5.08
CA PRO A 314 -5.60 19.45 -5.46
C PRO A 314 -6.95 20.18 -5.46
N GLY A 315 -8.04 19.50 -5.13
CA GLY A 315 -9.40 20.02 -5.14
C GLY A 315 -9.70 20.96 -3.97
N THR A 316 -10.48 21.99 -4.26
CA THR A 316 -11.10 22.84 -3.22
C THR A 316 -12.09 22.04 -2.37
N PRO A 317 -12.40 22.49 -1.14
CA PRO A 317 -13.37 21.82 -0.28
C PRO A 317 -14.75 21.60 -0.94
N SER A 318 -15.19 22.52 -1.81
CA SER A 318 -16.41 22.40 -2.60
C SER A 318 -16.36 21.19 -3.55
N VAL A 319 -15.27 21.04 -4.31
CA VAL A 319 -15.06 19.91 -5.23
C VAL A 319 -15.05 18.59 -4.47
N ALA A 320 -14.37 18.55 -3.32
CA ALA A 320 -14.31 17.35 -2.49
C ALA A 320 -15.67 16.94 -1.91
N GLN A 321 -16.46 17.92 -1.43
CA GLN A 321 -17.81 17.67 -0.92
C GLN A 321 -18.78 17.23 -2.01
N LEU A 322 -18.63 17.74 -3.24
CA LEU A 322 -19.41 17.26 -4.39
C LEU A 322 -19.08 15.81 -4.73
N ALA A 323 -17.80 15.44 -4.72
CA ALA A 323 -17.38 14.05 -4.93
C ALA A 323 -17.93 13.13 -3.83
N LEU A 324 -17.93 13.58 -2.57
CA LEU A 324 -18.53 12.85 -1.45
C LEU A 324 -20.06 12.71 -1.60
N GLY A 325 -20.76 13.78 -2.00
CA GLY A 325 -22.20 13.76 -2.25
C GLY A 325 -22.59 12.83 -3.39
N ALA A 326 -21.79 12.80 -4.47
CA ALA A 326 -21.96 11.87 -5.57
C ALA A 326 -21.83 10.41 -5.11
N LEU A 327 -20.88 10.11 -4.22
CA LEU A 327 -20.70 8.78 -3.65
C LEU A 327 -21.94 8.33 -2.84
N PHE A 328 -22.56 9.23 -2.09
CA PHE A 328 -23.80 8.93 -1.36
C PHE A 328 -25.04 8.76 -2.26
N PHE A 329 -25.06 9.40 -3.43
CA PHE A 329 -26.19 9.30 -4.37
C PHE A 329 -26.11 8.05 -5.29
N LEU A 330 -24.91 7.50 -5.47
CA LEU A 330 -24.66 6.31 -6.30
C LEU A 330 -24.85 4.98 -5.55
N VAL A 331 -25.14 5.02 -4.24
CA VAL A 331 -25.52 3.86 -3.41
C VAL A 331 -27.03 3.86 -3.22
#